data_AF-F9PB96-F1
#
_entry.id   AF-F9PB96-F1
#
_cell.length_a   1.000
_cell.length_b   1.000
_cell.length_c   1.000
_cell.angle_alpha   90.00
_cell.angle_beta   90.00
_cell.angle_gamma   90.00
#
_symmetry.space_group_name_H-M   'P 1'
#
loop_
_entity.id
_entity.type
_entity.pdbx_description
1 polymer ?
#
loop_
_entity_poly.entity_id
_entity_poly.type
_entity_poly.pdbx_seq_one_letter_code
_entity_poly.pdbx_strand_id
1 'polypeptide(L)'
;MGRDVKDFVETTLELYLNGSVDKAYEVATMDEKINHYFENIRDLATEEIRKNPDAIVTGRDYFQVISYLERIGDYAKNICEWVVYFETGKIVEL
;
A
#
# COMPACT_ATOMS: atom_id res chain seq x y z
N MET A 1 -2.95 8.73 1.80
CA MET A 1 -2.62 7.64 0.87
C MET A 1 -1.35 7.91 0.08
N GLY A 2 -1.32 8.78 -0.94
CA GLY A 2 -0.14 8.92 -1.82
C GLY A 2 1.19 9.26 -1.11
N ARG A 3 1.16 10.14 -0.10
CA ARG A 3 2.36 10.44 0.72
C ARG A 3 2.81 9.21 1.51
N ASP A 4 1.90 8.58 2.23
CA ASP A 4 2.17 7.38 3.03
C ASP A 4 2.67 6.21 2.19
N VAL A 5 2.16 6.04 0.95
CA VAL A 5 2.68 5.04 0.00
C VAL A 5 4.12 5.37 -0.41
N LYS A 6 4.41 6.64 -0.71
CA LYS A 6 5.78 7.07 -0.99
C LYS A 6 6.70 6.80 0.20
N ASP A 7 6.28 7.18 1.40
CA ASP A 7 7.06 7.01 2.61
C ASP A 7 7.27 5.51 2.92
N PHE A 8 6.26 4.67 2.68
CA PHE A 8 6.38 3.21 2.77
C PHE A 8 7.44 2.69 1.81
N VAL A 9 7.38 3.06 0.53
CA VAL A 9 8.38 2.65 -0.48
C VAL A 9 9.79 3.10 -0.08
N GLU A 10 9.97 4.36 0.32
CA GLU A 10 11.28 4.88 0.74
C GLU A 10 11.82 4.11 1.95
N THR A 11 10.97 3.83 2.95
CA THR A 11 11.33 3.06 4.14
C THR A 11 11.70 1.61 3.79
N THR A 12 10.94 0.99 2.89
CA THR A 12 11.21 -0.37 2.38
C THR A 12 12.53 -0.43 1.61
N LEU A 13 12.90 0.60 0.84
CA LEU A 13 14.19 0.66 0.15
C LEU A 13 15.36 0.77 1.14
N GLU A 14 15.20 1.55 2.22
CA GLU A 14 16.19 1.60 3.29
C GLU A 14 16.31 0.27 4.05
N LEU A 15 15.16 -0.37 4.32
CA LEU A 15 15.09 -1.71 4.91
C LEU A 15 15.81 -2.74 4.04
N TYR A 16 15.64 -2.69 2.72
CA TYR A 16 16.29 -3.64 1.81
C TYR A 16 17.83 -3.59 1.90
N LEU A 17 18.39 -2.40 2.14
CA LEU A 17 19.84 -2.21 2.20
C LEU A 17 20.44 -2.55 3.57
N ASN A 18 19.74 -2.21 4.66
CA ASN A 18 20.32 -2.20 6.01
C ASN A 18 19.37 -2.79 7.09
N GLY A 19 18.36 -3.54 6.66
CA GLY A 19 17.27 -4.01 7.51
C GLY A 19 17.61 -5.22 8.38
N SER A 20 16.61 -5.63 9.15
CA SER A 20 16.58 -6.89 9.88
C SER A 20 15.18 -7.49 9.76
N VAL A 21 15.04 -8.75 10.13
CA VAL A 21 13.74 -9.44 10.19
C VAL A 21 12.72 -8.62 10.98
N ASP A 22 13.06 -8.19 12.21
CA ASP A 22 12.14 -7.43 13.08
C ASP A 22 11.67 -6.12 12.42
N LYS A 23 12.59 -5.40 11.76
CA LYS A 23 12.24 -4.17 11.04
C LYS A 23 11.36 -4.45 9.82
N ALA A 24 11.54 -5.59 9.15
CA ALA A 24 10.71 -5.96 8.02
C ALA A 24 9.26 -6.19 8.44
N TYR A 25 9.03 -6.85 9.58
CA TYR A 25 7.70 -6.98 10.17
C TYR A 25 7.11 -5.61 10.53
N GLU A 26 7.88 -4.74 11.18
CA GLU A 26 7.42 -3.40 11.56
C GLU A 26 6.99 -2.58 10.32
N VAL A 27 7.85 -2.52 9.30
CA VAL A 27 7.62 -1.73 8.09
C VAL A 27 6.44 -2.30 7.28
N ALA A 28 6.27 -3.62 7.24
CA ALA A 28 5.13 -4.25 6.56
C ALA A 28 3.75 -3.83 7.13
N THR A 29 3.68 -3.44 8.42
CA THR A 29 2.42 -2.95 9.03
C THR A 29 1.90 -1.65 8.40
N MET A 30 2.76 -0.90 7.69
CA MET A 30 2.33 0.31 6.99
C MET A 30 1.26 0.01 5.93
N ASP A 31 1.25 -1.20 5.38
CA ASP A 31 0.28 -1.65 4.39
C ASP A 31 -1.17 -1.62 4.91
N GLU A 32 -1.39 -1.96 6.18
CA GLU A 32 -2.74 -1.93 6.79
C GLU A 32 -3.37 -0.54 6.69
N LYS A 33 -2.56 0.50 6.86
CA LYS A 33 -2.99 1.90 6.73
C LYS A 33 -3.32 2.25 5.29
N ILE A 34 -2.57 1.74 4.32
CA ILE A 34 -2.83 1.94 2.88
C ILE A 34 -4.13 1.25 2.47
N ASN A 35 -4.35 0.02 2.92
CA ASN A 35 -5.59 -0.72 2.71
C ASN A 35 -6.80 0.01 3.32
N HIS A 36 -6.65 0.56 4.52
CA HIS A 36 -7.70 1.37 5.13
C HIS A 36 -8.00 2.64 4.32
N TYR A 37 -6.98 3.31 3.76
CA TYR A 37 -7.21 4.44 2.86
C TYR A 37 -7.93 4.03 1.58
N PHE A 38 -7.56 2.90 0.98
CA PHE A 38 -8.19 2.39 -0.23
C PHE A 38 -9.70 2.18 -0.01
N GLU A 39 -10.07 1.45 1.04
CA GLU A 39 -11.46 1.17 1.38
C GLU A 39 -12.26 2.46 1.61
N ASN A 40 -11.73 3.38 2.43
CA ASN A 40 -12.40 4.66 2.71
C ASN A 40 -12.57 5.53 1.47
N ILE A 41 -11.54 5.67 0.62
CA ILE A 41 -11.63 6.51 -0.58
C ILE A 41 -12.58 5.86 -1.59
N ARG A 42 -12.60 4.53 -1.70
CA ARG A 42 -13.53 3.80 -2.56
C ARG A 42 -14.97 4.06 -2.16
N ASP A 43 -15.29 3.99 -0.86
CA ASP A 43 -16.64 4.24 -0.36
C ASP A 43 -17.07 5.69 -0.56
N LEU A 44 -16.17 6.65 -0.29
CA LEU A 44 -16.42 8.07 -0.55
C LEU A 44 -16.66 8.35 -2.04
N ALA A 45 -15.82 7.83 -2.94
CA ALA A 45 -15.99 8.00 -4.38
C ALA A 45 -17.31 7.40 -4.87
N THR A 46 -17.68 6.23 -4.35
CA THR A 46 -18.97 5.57 -4.67
C THR A 46 -20.16 6.43 -4.24
N GLU A 47 -20.12 6.99 -3.04
CA GLU A 47 -21.18 7.83 -2.52
C GLU A 47 -21.30 9.16 -3.30
N GLU A 48 -20.18 9.77 -3.69
CA GLU A 48 -20.21 11.00 -4.49
C GLU A 48 -20.74 10.77 -5.91
N ILE A 49 -20.42 9.63 -6.55
CA ILE A 49 -21.03 9.23 -7.82
C ILE A 49 -22.55 9.03 -7.67
N ARG A 50 -23.00 8.45 -6.55
CA ARG A 50 -24.44 8.25 -6.29
C ARG A 50 -25.19 9.58 -6.15
N LYS A 51 -24.61 10.55 -5.46
CA LYS A 51 -25.19 11.90 -5.29
C LYS A 51 -25.16 12.71 -6.58
N ASN A 52 -24.12 12.55 -7.40
CA ASN A 52 -23.95 13.25 -8.66
C ASN A 52 -23.50 12.28 -9.78
N PRO A 53 -24.43 11.70 -10.54
CA PRO A 53 -24.11 10.75 -11.61
C PRO A 53 -23.16 11.29 -12.69
N ASP A 54 -23.11 12.61 -12.91
CA ASP A 54 -22.19 13.23 -13.87
C ASP A 54 -20.72 13.12 -13.43
N ALA A 55 -20.46 12.83 -12.16
CA ALA A 55 -19.12 12.61 -11.61
C ALA A 55 -18.53 11.24 -11.98
N ILE A 56 -19.25 10.38 -12.71
CA ILE A 56 -18.83 8.99 -13.01
C ILE A 56 -17.44 8.90 -13.63
N VAL A 57 -17.09 9.81 -14.55
CA VAL A 57 -15.77 9.81 -15.21
C VAL A 57 -14.67 10.11 -14.19
N THR A 58 -14.84 11.16 -13.40
CA THR A 58 -13.89 11.53 -12.35
C THR A 58 -13.79 10.44 -11.28
N GLY A 59 -14.91 9.88 -10.82
CA GLY A 59 -14.92 8.80 -9.83
C GLY A 59 -14.20 7.54 -10.32
N ARG A 60 -14.34 7.19 -11.61
CA ARG A 60 -13.55 6.13 -12.24
C ARG A 60 -12.04 6.40 -12.15
N ASP A 61 -11.61 7.62 -12.43
CA ASP A 61 -10.19 7.99 -12.37
C ASP A 61 -9.67 7.93 -10.93
N TYR A 62 -10.49 8.31 -9.94
CA TYR A 62 -10.16 8.12 -8.52
C TYR A 62 -9.98 6.65 -8.16
N PHE A 63 -10.90 5.76 -8.57
CA PHE A 63 -10.73 4.31 -8.35
C PHE A 63 -9.42 3.81 -8.94
N GLN A 64 -9.08 4.25 -10.17
CA GLN A 64 -7.85 3.84 -10.81
C GLN A 64 -6.59 4.29 -10.05
N VAL A 65 -6.57 5.53 -9.57
CA VAL A 65 -5.44 6.08 -8.80
C VAL A 65 -5.27 5.34 -7.48
N ILE A 66 -6.34 5.13 -6.71
CA ILE A 66 -6.22 4.43 -5.41
C ILE A 66 -5.83 2.96 -5.59
N SER A 67 -6.30 2.28 -6.63
CA SER A 67 -5.86 0.92 -6.94
C SER A 67 -4.38 0.84 -7.30
N TYR A 68 -3.82 1.86 -7.97
CA TYR A 68 -2.38 1.89 -8.23
C TYR A 68 -1.58 2.17 -6.97
N LEU A 69 -2.08 3.05 -6.09
CA LEU A 69 -1.41 3.35 -4.82
C LEU A 69 -1.41 2.15 -3.86
N GLU A 70 -2.50 1.41 -3.78
CA GLU A 70 -2.59 0.20 -2.95
C GLU A 70 -1.65 -0.90 -3.48
N ARG A 71 -1.66 -1.17 -4.79
CA ARG A 71 -0.72 -2.12 -5.40
C ARG A 71 0.75 -1.75 -5.22
N ILE A 72 1.10 -0.47 -5.16
CA ILE A 72 2.46 -0.05 -4.83
C ILE A 72 2.80 -0.40 -3.37
N GLY A 73 1.83 -0.25 -2.46
CA GLY A 73 1.93 -0.73 -1.07
C GLY A 73 2.17 -2.23 -1.00
N ASP A 74 1.37 -3.04 -1.72
CA ASP A 74 1.57 -4.50 -1.81
C ASP A 74 2.99 -4.85 -2.27
N TYR A 75 3.49 -4.19 -3.32
CA TYR A 75 4.84 -4.45 -3.79
C TYR A 75 5.91 -4.06 -2.77
N ALA A 76 5.71 -3.00 -1.99
CA ALA A 76 6.61 -2.64 -0.89
C ALA A 76 6.57 -3.68 0.24
N LYS A 77 5.38 -4.18 0.58
CA LYS A 77 5.20 -5.27 1.54
C LYS A 77 5.89 -6.56 1.10
N ASN A 78 5.76 -6.93 -0.18
CA ASN A 78 6.47 -8.08 -0.73
C ASN A 78 8.00 -7.95 -0.60
N ILE A 79 8.56 -6.74 -0.75
CA ILE A 79 10.00 -6.53 -0.52
C ILE A 79 10.36 -6.78 0.95
N CYS A 80 9.48 -6.45 1.90
CA CYS A 80 9.69 -6.78 3.31
C CYS A 80 9.75 -8.31 3.53
N GLU A 81 8.87 -9.07 2.88
CA GLU A 81 8.91 -10.54 2.89
C GLU A 81 10.22 -11.08 2.30
N TRP A 82 10.72 -10.48 1.22
CA TRP A 82 12.02 -10.83 0.64
C TRP A 82 13.18 -10.58 1.61
N VAL A 83 13.14 -9.49 2.40
CA VAL A 83 14.16 -9.23 3.43
C VAL A 83 14.15 -10.35 4.49
N VAL A 84 12.96 -10.78 4.96
CA VAL A 84 12.86 -11.92 5.89
C VAL A 84 13.42 -13.19 5.25
N TYR A 85 13.13 -13.43 3.98
CA TYR A 85 13.68 -14.57 3.26
C TYR A 85 15.20 -14.52 3.14
N PHE A 86 15.80 -13.38 2.82
CA PHE A 86 17.26 -13.26 2.69
C PHE A 86 17.99 -13.54 4.01
N GLU A 87 17.43 -13.09 5.13
CA GLU A 87 18.03 -13.28 6.45
C GLU A 87 17.84 -14.70 7.02
N THR A 88 16.70 -15.34 6.70
CA THR A 88 16.28 -16.59 7.38
C THR A 88 16.20 -17.82 6.48
N GLY A 89 16.19 -17.63 5.16
CA GLY A 89 15.93 -18.66 4.16
C GLY A 89 14.47 -19.15 4.11
N LYS A 90 13.54 -18.49 4.80
CA LYS A 90 12.12 -18.88 4.89
C LYS A 90 11.22 -17.89 4.16
N ILE A 91 10.32 -18.41 3.33
CA ILE A 91 9.26 -17.63 2.72
C ILE A 91 8.16 -17.43 3.76
N VAL A 92 7.74 -16.19 3.97
CA VAL A 92 6.65 -15.79 4.86
C VAL A 92 5.69 -14.90 4.09
N GLU A 93 4.44 -14.85 4.54
CA GLU A 93 3.48 -13.82 4.16
C GLU A 93 3.33 -12.87 5.36
N LEU A 94 3.55 -11.58 5.11
CA LEU A 94 3.40 -10.53 6.12
C LEU A 94 2.02 -9.90 6.08
#